data_AF-Q5AXL1-F1
#
_entry.id   AF-Q5AXL1-F1
#
_cell.length_a   1.000
_cell.length_b   1.000
_cell.length_c   1.000
_cell.angle_alpha   90.00
_cell.angle_beta   90.00
_cell.angle_gamma   90.00
#
_symmetry.space_group_name_H-M   'P 1'
#
loop_
_entity.id
_entity.type
_entity.pdbx_description
1 polymer ?
#
loop_
_entity_poly.entity_id
_entity_poly.type
_entity_poly.pdbx_seq_one_letter_code
_entity_poly.pdbx_strand_id
1 'polypeptide(L)'
;MRYQGTWLLTIGTLGATLATSSSSSTEKNILEVDLVFPQNKTYKPTEWFPIVFGFQNPQRAQYLNIDLTYSFHPHETNTQNDTITLFHDLRWENWSSHDPYFAHNFLDNFNSPGRWNLAWTVAWQSCDEEGFENRLMTSDMLTNQTDFSIWFTIAAKDAENEGIDADLVSATSGETSCPDLGFETAIAINVTEKTMSVPDFVDWSAADWTNHTCSVVAPTLVIPDPCRVKLDQTVVESIQASLTARRCQGLNPPDDCPEKEDNESAGVALPGSGLLMLALSGALGLFASM
;
A
#
# COMPACT_ATOMS: atom_id res chain seq x y z
N MET A 1 -24.22 -49.02 62.94
CA MET A 1 -23.67 -47.65 62.99
C MET A 1 -22.73 -47.46 61.81
N ARG A 2 -23.15 -46.69 60.80
CA ARG A 2 -22.26 -46.16 59.76
C ARG A 2 -22.79 -44.77 59.39
N TYR A 3 -21.99 -43.76 59.69
CA TYR A 3 -22.22 -42.36 59.37
C TYR A 3 -21.99 -42.13 57.87
N GLN A 4 -22.89 -41.38 57.24
CA GLN A 4 -22.68 -40.81 55.91
C GLN A 4 -21.90 -39.50 56.03
N GLY A 5 -20.91 -39.32 55.16
CA GLY A 5 -20.19 -38.07 54.96
C GLY A 5 -20.25 -37.70 53.49
N THR A 6 -21.05 -36.69 53.17
CA THR A 6 -21.24 -36.11 51.84
C THR A 6 -20.09 -35.17 51.52
N TRP A 7 -19.41 -35.36 50.38
CA TRP A 7 -18.46 -34.39 49.84
C TRP A 7 -19.17 -33.53 48.79
N LEU A 8 -19.11 -32.21 48.95
CA LEU A 8 -19.58 -31.21 47.99
C LEU A 8 -18.51 -31.00 46.91
N LEU A 9 -18.87 -31.18 45.64
CA LEU A 9 -18.10 -30.76 44.48
C LEU A 9 -18.49 -29.32 44.14
N THR A 10 -17.55 -28.38 44.27
CA THR A 10 -17.67 -27.03 43.71
C THR A 10 -17.27 -27.06 42.24
N ILE A 11 -18.23 -26.83 41.34
CA ILE A 11 -17.98 -26.58 39.92
C ILE A 11 -17.61 -25.08 39.79
N GLY A 12 -16.34 -24.79 39.49
CA GLY A 12 -15.89 -23.47 39.08
C GLY A 12 -16.12 -23.29 37.58
N THR A 13 -17.03 -22.40 37.19
CA THR A 13 -17.22 -21.99 35.80
C THR A 13 -16.15 -20.96 35.43
N LEU A 14 -15.23 -21.31 34.52
CA LEU A 14 -14.43 -20.34 33.77
C LEU A 14 -15.37 -19.56 32.84
N GLY A 15 -15.62 -18.29 33.15
CA GLY A 15 -16.21 -17.36 32.20
C GLY A 15 -15.14 -16.94 31.21
N ALA A 16 -15.28 -17.35 29.95
CA ALA A 16 -14.49 -16.79 28.85
C ALA A 16 -15.05 -15.39 28.54
N THR A 17 -14.38 -14.35 29.01
CA THR A 17 -14.61 -12.98 28.54
C THR A 17 -14.10 -12.87 27.11
N LEU A 18 -15.03 -12.84 26.15
CA LEU A 18 -14.76 -12.36 24.80
C LEU A 18 -14.41 -10.87 24.91
N ALA A 19 -13.12 -10.54 24.73
CA ALA A 19 -12.69 -9.18 24.53
C ALA A 19 -13.12 -8.76 23.12
N THR A 20 -14.26 -8.09 23.01
CA THR A 20 -14.64 -7.40 21.78
C THR A 20 -13.72 -6.20 21.63
N SER A 21 -12.79 -6.24 20.68
CA SER A 21 -12.00 -5.07 20.28
C SER A 21 -12.93 -4.04 19.64
N SER A 22 -13.35 -3.04 20.41
CA SER A 22 -14.01 -1.86 19.86
C SER A 22 -12.97 -1.03 19.13
N SER A 23 -12.89 -1.14 17.81
CA SER A 23 -12.15 -0.14 17.01
C SER A 23 -12.79 1.22 17.25
N SER A 24 -12.00 2.18 17.71
CA SER A 24 -12.50 3.53 17.91
C SER A 24 -12.88 4.11 16.55
N SER A 25 -13.92 4.96 16.48
CA SER A 25 -14.29 5.65 15.23
C SER A 25 -13.12 6.44 14.62
N THR A 26 -12.15 6.84 15.46
CA THR A 26 -10.93 7.53 15.05
C THR A 26 -10.04 6.65 14.17
N GLU A 27 -9.87 5.35 14.48
CA GLU A 27 -9.02 4.45 13.69
C GLU A 27 -9.52 4.25 12.26
N LYS A 28 -10.84 4.30 12.06
CA LYS A 28 -11.45 4.19 10.73
C LYS A 28 -11.27 5.43 9.87
N ASN A 29 -10.91 6.57 10.46
CA ASN A 29 -10.68 7.83 9.77
C ASN A 29 -9.19 8.02 9.41
N ILE A 30 -8.33 7.08 9.79
CA ILE A 30 -6.91 7.18 9.53
C ILE A 30 -6.59 6.51 8.20
N LEU A 31 -6.15 7.30 7.22
CA LEU A 31 -5.39 6.78 6.09
C LEU A 31 -3.95 6.60 6.58
N GLU A 32 -3.43 5.38 6.54
CA GLU A 32 -2.04 5.12 6.89
C GLU A 32 -1.25 4.64 5.67
N VAL A 33 -0.04 5.14 5.50
CA VAL A 33 0.87 4.76 4.42
C VAL A 33 2.18 4.28 5.02
N ASP A 34 2.56 3.05 4.70
CA ASP A 34 3.70 2.34 5.27
C ASP A 34 4.69 1.93 4.20
N LEU A 35 5.98 2.13 4.44
CA LEU A 35 7.04 1.44 3.72
C LEU A 35 7.17 0.02 4.26
N VAL A 36 6.56 -0.93 3.55
CA VAL A 36 6.56 -2.35 3.93
C VAL A 36 7.88 -3.01 3.56
N PHE A 37 8.43 -2.68 2.39
CA PHE A 37 9.69 -3.21 1.90
C PHE A 37 10.40 -2.20 0.96
N PRO A 38 11.73 -2.01 1.06
CA PRO A 38 12.66 -2.70 1.95
C PRO A 38 12.73 -2.08 3.35
N GLN A 39 13.13 -2.89 4.31
CA GLN A 39 13.56 -2.46 5.65
C GLN A 39 15.08 -2.26 5.72
N ASN A 40 15.55 -1.63 6.80
CA ASN A 40 16.98 -1.41 7.08
C ASN A 40 17.73 -2.71 7.41
N LYS A 41 17.97 -3.50 6.36
CA LYS A 41 18.58 -4.83 6.38
C LYS A 41 19.52 -4.98 5.19
N THR A 42 20.29 -6.07 5.21
CA THR A 42 21.15 -6.49 4.11
C THR A 42 20.49 -7.61 3.34
N TYR A 43 20.18 -7.39 2.08
CA TYR A 43 19.55 -8.37 1.19
C TYR A 43 20.57 -8.98 0.24
N LYS A 44 20.31 -10.21 -0.18
CA LYS A 44 21.01 -10.84 -1.31
C LYS A 44 20.69 -10.09 -2.61
N PRO A 45 21.62 -10.07 -3.58
CA PRO A 45 21.32 -9.59 -4.93
C PRO A 45 20.13 -10.35 -5.53
N THR A 46 19.18 -9.62 -6.09
CA THR A 46 18.04 -10.18 -6.82
C THR A 46 17.96 -9.53 -8.19
N GLU A 47 17.57 -10.30 -9.20
CA GLU A 47 17.36 -9.76 -10.57
C GLU A 47 16.35 -8.61 -10.56
N TRP A 48 15.25 -8.76 -9.80
CA TRP A 48 14.17 -7.79 -9.64
C TRP A 48 13.91 -7.55 -8.16
N PHE A 49 14.43 -6.45 -7.63
CA PHE A 49 14.27 -6.09 -6.23
C PHE A 49 12.90 -5.44 -6.01
N PRO A 50 12.04 -5.98 -5.11
CA PRO A 50 10.72 -5.43 -4.87
C PRO A 50 10.81 -4.16 -4.02
N ILE A 51 9.87 -3.25 -4.24
CA ILE A 51 9.58 -2.09 -3.39
C ILE A 51 8.08 -2.12 -3.14
N VAL A 52 7.66 -2.07 -1.87
CA VAL A 52 6.25 -2.24 -1.49
C VAL A 52 5.88 -1.22 -0.43
N PHE A 53 4.82 -0.46 -0.73
CA PHE A 53 4.13 0.40 0.20
C PHE A 53 2.74 -0.15 0.50
N GLY A 54 2.31 -0.07 1.75
CA GLY A 54 0.98 -0.45 2.21
C GLY A 54 0.14 0.78 2.49
N PHE A 55 -1.12 0.77 2.04
CA PHE A 55 -2.13 1.78 2.35
C PHE A 55 -3.21 1.12 3.19
N GLN A 56 -3.33 1.51 4.45
CA GLN A 56 -4.34 1.00 5.38
C GLN A 56 -5.55 1.94 5.40
N ASN A 57 -6.76 1.37 5.46
CA ASN A 57 -8.01 2.10 5.21
C ASN A 57 -7.97 2.93 3.90
N PRO A 58 -7.58 2.33 2.76
CA PRO A 58 -7.32 3.04 1.51
C PRO A 58 -8.48 3.88 1.00
N GLN A 59 -9.72 3.55 1.37
CA GLN A 59 -10.94 4.27 1.00
C GLN A 59 -10.90 5.74 1.42
N ARG A 60 -10.12 6.07 2.45
CA ARG A 60 -9.91 7.45 2.90
C ARG A 60 -9.10 8.30 1.91
N ALA A 61 -8.37 7.68 0.98
CA ALA A 61 -7.65 8.38 -0.07
C ALA A 61 -8.55 8.81 -1.24
N GLN A 62 -9.78 8.31 -1.37
CA GLN A 62 -10.63 8.51 -2.55
C GLN A 62 -10.83 9.97 -2.96
N TYR A 63 -10.96 10.88 -1.99
CA TYR A 63 -11.17 12.31 -2.22
C TYR A 63 -9.96 13.16 -1.80
N LEU A 64 -8.80 12.51 -1.63
CA LEU A 64 -7.52 13.18 -1.53
C LEU A 64 -6.85 13.13 -2.91
N ASN A 65 -6.19 14.21 -3.30
CA ASN A 65 -5.19 14.12 -4.36
C ASN A 65 -3.88 13.66 -3.73
N ILE A 66 -3.74 12.35 -3.50
CA ILE A 66 -2.57 11.75 -2.85
C ILE A 66 -1.56 11.27 -3.89
N ASP A 67 -0.30 11.57 -3.65
CA ASP A 67 0.83 11.21 -4.50
C ASP A 67 1.90 10.51 -3.67
N LEU A 68 2.49 9.45 -4.25
CA LEU A 68 3.61 8.71 -3.68
C LEU A 68 4.80 8.81 -4.64
N THR A 69 5.86 9.49 -4.19
CA THR A 69 7.11 9.63 -4.94
C THR A 69 8.24 9.01 -4.14
N TYR A 70 9.18 8.35 -4.82
CA TYR A 70 10.35 7.80 -4.14
C TYR A 70 11.57 7.78 -5.05
N SER A 71 12.73 7.85 -4.42
CA SER A 71 14.02 7.91 -5.08
C SER A 71 15.08 7.08 -4.39
N PHE A 72 16.00 6.54 -5.19
CA PHE A 72 17.11 5.72 -4.71
C PHE A 72 18.42 6.43 -4.95
N HIS A 73 19.23 6.55 -3.90
CA HIS A 73 20.54 7.19 -3.96
C HIS A 73 21.60 6.19 -3.50
N PRO A 74 22.54 5.79 -4.36
CA PRO A 74 23.67 4.97 -3.94
C PRO A 74 24.56 5.76 -2.97
N HIS A 75 25.03 5.12 -1.90
CA HIS A 75 25.88 5.77 -0.90
C HIS A 75 27.26 6.17 -1.46
N GLU A 76 27.83 5.35 -2.35
CA GLU A 76 29.23 5.49 -2.77
C GLU A 76 29.45 6.36 -4.00
N THR A 77 28.40 6.71 -4.75
CA THR A 77 28.54 7.59 -5.91
C THR A 77 28.08 9.00 -5.56
N ASN A 78 29.02 9.96 -5.63
CA ASN A 78 28.73 11.39 -5.52
C ASN A 78 28.07 11.97 -6.79
N THR A 79 27.55 11.11 -7.66
CA THR A 79 26.98 11.49 -8.97
C THR A 79 25.46 11.42 -8.91
N GLN A 80 24.84 12.59 -8.96
CA GLN A 80 23.38 12.79 -9.09
C GLN A 80 22.76 12.04 -10.30
N ASN A 81 23.60 11.55 -11.23
CA ASN A 81 23.20 10.78 -12.41
C ASN A 81 22.73 9.35 -12.09
N ASP A 82 23.06 8.80 -10.92
CA ASP A 82 22.67 7.43 -10.54
C ASP A 82 21.38 7.40 -9.71
N THR A 83 20.77 8.56 -9.47
CA THR A 83 19.49 8.66 -8.77
C THR A 83 18.36 8.16 -9.65
N ILE A 84 17.59 7.20 -9.15
CA ILE A 84 16.38 6.71 -9.79
C ILE A 84 15.20 7.33 -9.07
N THR A 85 14.37 8.12 -9.76
CA THR A 85 13.13 8.70 -9.21
C THR A 85 11.93 8.06 -9.87
N LEU A 86 10.97 7.64 -9.05
CA LEU A 86 9.77 6.94 -9.46
C LEU A 86 8.54 7.59 -8.83
N PHE A 87 7.45 7.53 -9.57
CA PHE A 87 6.15 8.02 -9.15
C PHE A 87 5.17 6.85 -9.22
N HIS A 88 4.38 6.66 -8.18
CA HIS A 88 3.24 5.75 -8.22
C HIS A 88 1.99 6.55 -8.58
N ASP A 89 1.38 6.24 -9.73
CA ASP A 89 0.18 6.95 -10.17
C ASP A 89 -1.04 6.41 -9.42
N LEU A 90 -1.49 7.15 -8.41
CA LEU A 90 -2.60 6.76 -7.53
C LEU A 90 -3.95 7.31 -7.99
N ARG A 91 -4.01 8.07 -9.09
CA ARG A 91 -5.19 8.84 -9.50
C ARG A 91 -6.38 7.97 -9.92
N TRP A 92 -6.09 6.79 -10.45
CA TRP A 92 -7.08 5.87 -11.00
C TRP A 92 -7.28 4.62 -10.15
N GLU A 93 -6.74 4.63 -8.93
CA GLU A 93 -6.82 3.49 -8.05
C GLU A 93 -8.23 3.28 -7.50
N ASN A 94 -8.66 2.01 -7.53
CA ASN A 94 -9.90 1.64 -6.87
C ASN A 94 -9.63 1.42 -5.38
N TRP A 95 -9.66 2.52 -4.62
CA TRP A 95 -9.42 2.55 -3.17
C TRP A 95 -10.35 1.67 -2.33
N SER A 96 -11.45 1.17 -2.91
CA SER A 96 -12.38 0.25 -2.24
C SER A 96 -12.16 -1.23 -2.60
N SER A 97 -11.22 -1.53 -3.51
CA SER A 97 -11.03 -2.90 -4.01
C SER A 97 -10.32 -3.82 -3.01
N HIS A 98 -9.43 -3.27 -2.18
CA HIS A 98 -8.60 -4.02 -1.24
C HIS A 98 -8.38 -3.19 0.03
N ASP A 99 -8.19 -3.85 1.16
CA ASP A 99 -7.75 -3.22 2.41
C ASP A 99 -6.88 -4.22 3.20
N PRO A 100 -5.56 -3.98 3.32
CA PRO A 100 -4.82 -2.83 2.78
C PRO A 100 -4.65 -2.89 1.25
N TYR A 101 -4.36 -1.73 0.63
CA TYR A 101 -3.92 -1.62 -0.77
C TYR A 101 -2.39 -1.61 -0.83
N PHE A 102 -1.79 -2.28 -1.83
CA PHE A 102 -0.34 -2.41 -1.95
C PHE A 102 0.20 -1.77 -3.24
N ALA A 103 0.75 -0.56 -3.11
CA ALA A 103 1.51 0.08 -4.17
C ALA A 103 2.89 -0.58 -4.26
N HIS A 104 3.23 -1.15 -5.40
CA HIS A 104 4.48 -1.90 -5.55
C HIS A 104 5.17 -1.69 -6.89
N ASN A 105 6.49 -1.90 -6.88
CA ASN A 105 7.32 -1.85 -8.06
C ASN A 105 8.50 -2.82 -7.95
N PHE A 106 9.13 -3.13 -9.07
CA PHE A 106 10.31 -3.99 -9.15
C PHE A 106 11.39 -3.30 -9.97
N LEU A 107 12.61 -3.35 -9.46
CA LEU A 107 13.76 -2.64 -10.02
C LEU A 107 14.93 -3.59 -10.24
N ASP A 108 15.53 -3.53 -11.42
CA ASP A 108 16.68 -4.35 -11.83
C ASP A 108 18.04 -3.66 -11.59
N ASN A 109 18.01 -2.41 -11.12
CA ASN A 109 19.19 -1.60 -10.83
C ASN A 109 19.96 -2.06 -9.58
N PHE A 110 19.35 -2.91 -8.75
CA PHE A 110 19.95 -3.43 -7.51
C PHE A 110 20.74 -4.73 -7.70
N ASN A 111 21.09 -5.07 -8.95
CA ASN A 111 22.03 -6.14 -9.24
C ASN A 111 23.49 -5.80 -8.87
N SER A 112 23.75 -4.53 -8.55
CA SER A 112 25.04 -4.03 -8.06
C SER A 112 25.04 -3.95 -6.53
N PRO A 113 26.04 -4.53 -5.85
CA PRO A 113 26.12 -4.46 -4.40
C PRO A 113 26.41 -3.05 -3.91
N GLY A 114 25.98 -2.75 -2.70
CA GLY A 114 26.20 -1.45 -2.08
C GLY A 114 25.11 -1.05 -1.11
N ARG A 115 25.32 0.09 -0.46
CA ARG A 115 24.36 0.70 0.45
C ARG A 115 23.53 1.74 -0.31
N TRP A 116 22.22 1.69 -0.13
CA TRP A 116 21.26 2.50 -0.85
C TRP A 116 20.38 3.28 0.12
N ASN A 117 20.13 4.55 -0.20
CA ASN A 117 19.14 5.37 0.46
C ASN A 117 17.85 5.35 -0.36
N LEU A 118 16.75 4.91 0.24
CA LEU A 118 15.41 5.09 -0.27
C LEU A 118 14.81 6.32 0.40
N ALA A 119 14.71 7.42 -0.32
CA ALA A 119 13.98 8.61 0.10
C ALA A 119 12.60 8.61 -0.55
N TRP A 120 11.54 8.81 0.25
CA TRP A 120 10.18 8.75 -0.24
C TRP A 120 9.31 9.83 0.38
N THR A 121 8.30 10.26 -0.37
CA THR A 121 7.43 11.37 -0.05
C THR A 121 5.99 10.96 -0.27
N VAL A 122 5.15 11.21 0.71
CA VAL A 122 3.69 11.19 0.55
C VAL A 122 3.23 12.64 0.55
N ALA A 123 2.64 13.08 -0.56
CA ALA A 123 2.00 14.38 -0.67
C ALA A 123 0.49 14.20 -0.81
N TRP A 124 -0.30 15.11 -0.25
CA TRP A 124 -1.74 15.08 -0.42
C TRP A 124 -2.33 16.48 -0.44
N GLN A 125 -3.44 16.61 -1.17
CA GLN A 125 -4.28 17.81 -1.13
C GLN A 125 -5.63 17.52 -0.49
N SER A 126 -6.12 18.47 0.30
CA SER A 126 -7.38 18.39 1.06
C SER A 126 -8.16 19.72 0.99
N CYS A 127 -9.44 19.71 1.37
CA CYS A 127 -10.26 20.93 1.32
C CYS A 127 -9.76 22.01 2.29
N ASP A 128 -9.76 23.27 1.83
CA ASP A 128 -9.75 24.44 2.70
C ASP A 128 -11.17 24.71 3.20
N GLU A 129 -11.53 24.08 4.32
CA GLU A 129 -12.88 24.15 4.88
C GLU A 129 -13.35 25.60 5.10
N GLU A 130 -12.52 26.41 5.75
CA GLU A 130 -12.84 27.81 6.02
C GLU A 130 -12.91 28.63 4.73
N GLY A 131 -11.95 28.44 3.82
CA GLY A 131 -11.90 29.17 2.56
C GLY A 131 -13.10 28.87 1.66
N PHE A 132 -13.47 27.60 1.55
CA PHE A 132 -14.56 27.15 0.67
C PHE A 132 -15.93 27.52 1.24
N GLU A 133 -16.16 27.40 2.55
CA GLU A 133 -17.42 27.81 3.18
C GLU A 133 -17.66 29.32 3.04
N ASN A 134 -16.62 30.12 3.21
CA ASN A 134 -16.69 31.58 3.08
C ASN A 134 -16.57 32.08 1.63
N ARG A 135 -16.40 31.18 0.65
CA ARG A 135 -16.19 31.49 -0.77
C ARG A 135 -15.10 32.54 -0.99
N LEU A 136 -13.98 32.40 -0.28
CA LEU A 136 -12.86 33.33 -0.41
C LEU A 136 -12.22 33.11 -1.78
N MET A 137 -12.16 34.15 -2.62
CA MET A 137 -11.52 34.04 -3.95
C MET A 137 -10.02 33.73 -3.89
N THR A 138 -9.42 33.78 -2.69
CA THR A 138 -8.03 33.43 -2.41
C THR A 138 -7.86 32.02 -1.84
N SER A 139 -8.95 31.29 -1.58
CA SER A 139 -8.86 29.91 -1.10
C SER A 139 -8.33 29.01 -2.20
N ASP A 140 -7.55 28.01 -1.82
CA ASP A 140 -6.99 27.00 -2.70
C ASP A 140 -6.99 25.65 -1.94
N MET A 141 -6.60 24.57 -2.60
CA MET A 141 -6.44 23.27 -1.95
C MET A 141 -5.34 23.33 -0.90
N LEU A 142 -5.61 22.79 0.30
CA LEU A 142 -4.59 22.65 1.34
C LEU A 142 -3.63 21.52 0.94
N THR A 143 -2.39 21.89 0.66
CA THR A 143 -1.33 20.94 0.26
C THR A 143 -0.44 20.63 1.46
N ASN A 144 -0.23 19.34 1.72
CA ASN A 144 0.69 18.85 2.72
C ASN A 144 1.58 17.75 2.12
N GLN A 145 2.74 17.55 2.72
CA GLN A 145 3.62 16.45 2.39
C GLN A 145 4.38 15.97 3.62
N THR A 146 4.89 14.77 3.55
CA THR A 146 5.86 14.26 4.52
C THR A 146 6.92 13.45 3.81
N ASP A 147 8.16 13.70 4.19
CA ASP A 147 9.37 13.14 3.59
C ASP A 147 10.04 12.20 4.58
N PHE A 148 10.48 11.06 4.07
CA PHE A 148 11.06 9.98 4.83
C PHE A 148 12.28 9.42 4.11
N SER A 149 13.11 8.70 4.85
CA SER A 149 14.30 8.09 4.28
C SER A 149 14.74 6.87 5.08
N ILE A 150 15.10 5.80 4.37
CA ILE A 150 15.67 4.60 4.98
C ILE A 150 16.92 4.16 4.22
N TRP A 151 17.86 3.55 4.93
CA TRP A 151 19.02 2.90 4.33
C TRP A 151 18.82 1.40 4.30
N PHE A 152 19.21 0.75 3.20
CA PHE A 152 19.33 -0.71 3.12
C PHE A 152 20.60 -1.08 2.35
N THR A 153 20.98 -2.35 2.36
CA THR A 153 22.20 -2.84 1.71
C THR A 153 21.89 -4.01 0.80
N ILE A 154 22.52 -4.04 -0.38
CA ILE A 154 22.61 -5.21 -1.24
C ILE A 154 23.99 -5.83 -1.06
N ALA A 155 24.04 -7.09 -0.65
CA ALA A 155 25.28 -7.83 -0.42
C ALA A 155 26.07 -8.04 -1.73
N ALA A 156 27.38 -8.17 -1.64
CA ALA A 156 28.21 -8.57 -2.78
C ALA A 156 27.87 -9.99 -3.23
N LYS A 157 27.96 -10.27 -4.54
CA LYS A 157 27.62 -11.60 -5.09
C LYS A 157 28.47 -12.72 -4.49
N ASP A 158 29.71 -12.44 -4.14
CA ASP A 158 30.64 -13.37 -3.48
C ASP A 158 30.45 -13.46 -1.97
N ALA A 159 29.69 -12.54 -1.37
CA ALA A 159 29.29 -12.51 0.03
C ALA A 159 27.78 -12.68 0.23
N GLU A 160 27.08 -13.31 -0.73
CA GLU A 160 25.62 -13.45 -0.72
C GLU A 160 25.11 -14.20 0.52
N ASN A 161 25.93 -15.10 1.09
CA ASN A 161 25.61 -15.80 2.34
C ASN A 161 25.46 -14.87 3.56
N GLU A 162 25.87 -13.60 3.46
CA GLU A 162 25.72 -12.58 4.50
C GLU A 162 24.40 -11.79 4.38
N GLY A 163 23.69 -11.90 3.25
CA GLY A 163 22.40 -11.27 3.01
C GLY A 163 21.21 -12.18 3.30
N ILE A 164 20.06 -11.59 3.62
CA ILE A 164 18.78 -12.30 3.66
C ILE A 164 18.12 -12.32 2.28
N ASP A 165 17.29 -13.32 2.01
CA ASP A 165 16.46 -13.32 0.80
C ASP A 165 15.48 -12.12 0.84
N ALA A 166 15.19 -11.52 -0.31
CA ALA A 166 14.16 -10.48 -0.44
C ALA A 166 12.75 -11.10 -0.40
N ASP A 167 12.45 -11.82 0.68
CA ASP A 167 11.17 -12.49 0.90
C ASP A 167 10.18 -11.54 1.58
N LEU A 168 9.16 -11.14 0.82
CA LEU A 168 8.09 -10.24 1.24
C LEU A 168 7.21 -10.81 2.37
N VAL A 169 7.03 -12.14 2.45
CA VAL A 169 6.23 -12.74 3.53
C VAL A 169 6.99 -12.59 4.84
N SER A 170 8.27 -12.95 4.86
CA SER A 170 9.12 -12.81 6.04
C SER A 170 9.30 -11.36 6.49
N ALA A 171 9.24 -10.40 5.55
CA ALA A 171 9.36 -8.98 5.85
C ALA A 171 8.24 -8.47 6.78
N THR A 172 7.08 -9.13 6.81
CA THR A 172 5.94 -8.74 7.65
C THR A 172 5.53 -9.81 8.68
N SER A 173 6.27 -10.92 8.74
CA SER A 173 5.98 -12.04 9.63
C SER A 173 6.85 -12.02 10.90
N GLY A 174 6.34 -11.41 11.98
CA GLY A 174 6.92 -11.51 13.33
C GLY A 174 7.06 -10.17 14.07
N GLU A 175 7.22 -10.23 15.40
CA GLU A 175 7.37 -9.01 16.22
C GLU A 175 8.66 -8.23 15.90
N THR A 176 9.70 -8.91 15.39
CA THR A 176 10.98 -8.31 14.96
C THR A 176 10.99 -7.91 13.48
N SER A 177 9.92 -8.18 12.74
CA SER A 177 9.80 -7.82 11.32
C SER A 177 9.09 -6.48 11.12
N CYS A 178 8.49 -5.91 12.17
CA CYS A 178 8.00 -4.54 12.10
C CYS A 178 9.20 -3.58 12.18
N PRO A 179 9.28 -2.56 11.31
CA PRO A 179 10.24 -1.48 11.51
C PRO A 179 10.11 -0.91 12.93
N ASP A 180 11.23 -0.51 13.55
CA ASP A 180 11.15 0.28 14.79
C ASP A 180 10.17 1.44 14.56
N LEU A 181 9.31 1.72 15.55
CA LEU A 181 8.25 2.77 15.52
C LEU A 181 8.79 4.21 15.35
N GLY A 182 10.04 4.36 14.90
CA GLY A 182 10.53 5.62 14.38
C GLY A 182 9.65 6.05 13.21
N PHE A 183 9.25 7.32 13.24
CA PHE A 183 8.47 8.03 12.22
C PHE A 183 9.19 8.13 10.85
N GLU A 184 9.98 7.14 10.45
CA GLU A 184 10.76 7.13 9.20
C GLU A 184 10.18 6.15 8.16
N THR A 185 9.20 5.32 8.56
CA THR A 185 8.65 4.25 7.72
C THR A 185 7.14 4.31 7.55
N ALA A 186 6.45 5.24 8.21
CA ALA A 186 5.00 5.34 8.14
C ALA A 186 4.46 6.75 8.40
N ILE A 187 3.31 7.04 7.81
CA ILE A 187 2.50 8.24 8.08
C ILE A 187 1.04 7.88 8.28
N ALA A 188 0.41 8.51 9.28
CA ALA A 188 -1.02 8.45 9.52
C ALA A 188 -1.68 9.83 9.29
N ILE A 189 -2.66 9.88 8.40
CA ILE A 189 -3.42 11.08 8.02
C ILE A 189 -4.84 10.93 8.55
N ASN A 190 -5.28 11.87 9.39
CA ASN A 190 -6.65 11.88 9.91
C ASN A 190 -7.62 12.49 8.89
N VAL A 191 -8.16 11.64 8.02
CA VAL A 191 -9.15 12.02 7.02
C VAL A 191 -10.53 11.95 7.65
N THR A 192 -11.13 13.12 7.88
CA THR A 192 -12.44 13.19 8.51
C THR A 192 -13.52 12.57 7.61
N GLU A 193 -14.70 12.33 8.15
CA GLU A 193 -15.87 11.92 7.35
C GLU A 193 -16.46 13.08 6.53
N LYS A 194 -15.98 14.32 6.72
CA LYS A 194 -16.48 15.48 5.99
C LYS A 194 -15.81 15.56 4.63
N THR A 195 -16.66 15.69 3.61
CA THR A 195 -16.27 16.04 2.25
C THR A 195 -16.93 17.36 1.86
N MET A 196 -16.33 18.06 0.88
CA MET A 196 -16.83 19.33 0.39
C MET A 196 -16.72 19.39 -1.13
N SER A 197 -17.66 20.09 -1.77
CA SER A 197 -17.54 20.47 -3.18
C SER A 197 -16.45 21.53 -3.31
N VAL A 198 -15.49 21.29 -4.19
CA VAL A 198 -14.46 22.26 -4.56
C VAL A 198 -15.11 23.35 -5.40
N PRO A 199 -14.97 24.65 -5.05
CA PRO A 199 -15.53 25.74 -5.85
C PRO A 199 -14.92 25.82 -7.26
N ASP A 200 -15.72 26.19 -8.26
CA ASP A 200 -15.31 26.27 -9.68
C ASP A 200 -14.12 27.20 -9.96
N PHE A 201 -13.81 28.13 -9.05
CA PHE A 201 -12.69 29.06 -9.19
C PHE A 201 -11.35 28.51 -8.63
N VAL A 202 -11.37 27.35 -7.99
CA VAL A 202 -10.18 26.66 -7.48
C VAL A 202 -9.70 25.68 -8.56
N ASP A 203 -8.44 25.82 -8.96
CA ASP A 203 -7.82 24.88 -9.89
C ASP A 203 -7.36 23.64 -9.11
N TRP A 204 -7.90 22.47 -9.46
CA TRP A 204 -7.61 21.23 -8.77
C TRP A 204 -7.54 20.06 -9.75
N SER A 205 -6.34 19.49 -9.88
CA SER A 205 -6.07 18.41 -10.83
C SER A 205 -6.90 17.17 -10.60
N ALA A 206 -7.31 16.88 -9.35
CA ALA A 206 -8.11 15.71 -9.03
C ALA A 206 -9.63 15.89 -9.23
N ALA A 207 -10.06 17.07 -9.67
CA ALA A 207 -11.48 17.34 -9.92
C ALA A 207 -12.14 16.32 -10.86
N ASP A 208 -11.42 15.88 -11.90
CA ASP A 208 -11.91 14.97 -12.93
C ASP A 208 -12.30 13.59 -12.37
N TRP A 209 -11.49 13.02 -11.48
CA TRP A 209 -11.74 11.66 -10.94
C TRP A 209 -12.45 11.65 -9.59
N THR A 210 -12.52 12.79 -8.91
CA THR A 210 -13.23 12.94 -7.63
C THR A 210 -14.61 13.60 -7.77
N ASN A 211 -15.00 14.00 -8.98
CA ASN A 211 -16.22 14.76 -9.25
C ASN A 211 -16.27 16.06 -8.41
N HIS A 212 -15.19 16.85 -8.48
CA HIS A 212 -15.01 18.10 -7.73
C HIS A 212 -15.30 17.98 -6.22
N THR A 213 -15.04 16.82 -5.61
CA THR A 213 -15.28 16.58 -4.19
C THR A 213 -13.99 16.23 -3.47
N CYS A 214 -13.62 17.01 -2.45
CA CYS A 214 -12.42 16.76 -1.65
C CYS A 214 -12.78 16.29 -0.23
N SER A 215 -11.82 15.65 0.45
CA SER A 215 -11.90 15.34 1.89
C SER A 215 -11.31 16.46 2.75
N VAL A 216 -11.87 16.67 3.95
CA VAL A 216 -11.28 17.50 5.00
C VAL A 216 -10.36 16.66 5.88
N VAL A 217 -9.15 17.15 6.14
CA VAL A 217 -8.16 16.50 7.02
C VAL A 217 -8.08 17.25 8.34
N ALA A 218 -8.09 16.53 9.46
CA ALA A 218 -7.93 17.13 10.78
C ALA A 218 -6.43 17.37 11.08
N PRO A 219 -6.07 18.49 11.73
CA PRO A 219 -4.67 18.82 12.05
C PRO A 219 -4.08 18.00 13.21
N THR A 220 -4.74 16.90 13.61
CA THR A 220 -4.33 16.13 14.79
C THR A 220 -3.17 15.20 14.43
N LEU A 221 -2.13 15.19 15.27
CA LEU A 221 -1.05 14.21 15.17
C LEU A 221 -1.59 12.81 15.46
N VAL A 222 -1.42 11.90 14.51
CA VAL A 222 -1.79 10.49 14.63
C VAL A 222 -0.52 9.67 14.60
N ILE A 223 -0.42 8.70 15.50
CA ILE A 223 0.71 7.77 15.54
C ILE A 223 0.37 6.61 14.60
N PRO A 224 1.21 6.34 13.58
CA PRO A 224 1.00 5.20 12.68
C PRO A 224 1.25 3.86 13.40
N ASP A 225 0.63 2.80 12.92
CA ASP A 225 0.81 1.39 13.30
C ASP A 225 1.27 0.54 12.09
N PRO A 226 2.54 0.71 11.64
CA PRO A 226 3.07 0.01 10.47
C PRO A 226 3.08 -1.50 10.61
N CYS A 227 3.03 -2.01 11.85
CA CYS A 227 3.05 -3.44 12.16
C CYS A 227 1.72 -4.15 11.81
N ARG A 228 0.67 -3.38 11.54
CA ARG A 228 -0.64 -3.92 11.19
C ARG A 228 -0.69 -4.46 9.75
N VAL A 229 0.17 -3.96 8.86
CA VAL A 229 0.27 -4.44 7.48
C VAL A 229 0.97 -5.80 7.43
N LYS A 230 0.28 -6.78 6.85
CA LYS A 230 0.81 -8.13 6.64
C LYS A 230 0.69 -8.52 5.18
N LEU A 231 1.79 -9.03 4.62
CA LEU A 231 1.85 -9.65 3.31
C LEU A 231 1.69 -11.16 3.52
N ASP A 232 0.50 -11.68 3.19
CA ASP A 232 0.33 -13.12 3.11
C ASP A 232 0.81 -13.68 1.77
N GLN A 233 0.87 -15.00 1.69
CA GLN A 233 1.34 -15.70 0.50
C GLN A 233 0.52 -15.35 -0.76
N THR A 234 -0.79 -15.15 -0.62
CA THR A 234 -1.69 -14.82 -1.74
C THR A 234 -1.38 -13.43 -2.28
N VAL A 235 -1.18 -12.46 -1.39
CA VAL A 235 -0.80 -11.09 -1.77
C VAL A 235 0.56 -11.09 -2.46
N VAL A 236 1.53 -11.84 -1.91
CA VAL A 236 2.88 -11.94 -2.52
C VAL A 236 2.80 -12.60 -3.89
N GLU A 237 2.01 -13.65 -4.07
CA GLU A 237 1.77 -14.27 -5.38
C GLU A 237 1.14 -13.29 -6.37
N SER A 238 0.19 -12.46 -5.92
CA SER A 238 -0.41 -11.41 -6.75
C SER A 238 0.62 -10.34 -7.16
N ILE A 239 1.49 -9.92 -6.24
CA ILE A 239 2.57 -8.96 -6.51
C ILE A 239 3.58 -9.56 -7.50
N GLN A 240 3.97 -10.83 -7.34
CA GLN A 240 4.87 -11.50 -8.26
C GLN A 240 4.24 -11.74 -9.64
N ALA A 241 2.94 -12.05 -9.68
CA ALA A 241 2.19 -12.18 -10.93
C ALA A 241 2.17 -10.86 -11.73
N SER A 242 2.16 -9.70 -11.07
CA SER A 242 2.24 -8.39 -11.73
C SER A 242 3.61 -8.18 -12.41
N LEU A 243 4.70 -8.64 -11.78
CA LEU A 243 6.03 -8.63 -12.39
C LEU A 243 6.07 -9.53 -13.63
N THR A 244 5.57 -10.77 -13.52
CA THR A 244 5.51 -11.69 -14.66
C THR A 244 4.70 -11.10 -15.80
N ALA A 245 3.50 -10.57 -15.52
CA ALA A 245 2.66 -9.92 -16.53
C ALA A 245 3.39 -8.77 -17.24
N ARG A 246 4.10 -7.92 -16.49
CA ARG A 246 4.91 -6.82 -17.05
C ARG A 246 6.03 -7.35 -17.95
N ARG A 247 6.76 -8.39 -17.52
CA ARG A 247 7.84 -8.99 -18.31
C ARG A 247 7.32 -9.62 -19.60
N CYS A 248 6.16 -10.26 -19.55
CA CYS A 248 5.51 -10.87 -20.71
C CYS A 248 4.97 -9.87 -21.74
N GLN A 249 4.79 -8.60 -21.35
CA GLN A 249 4.45 -7.52 -22.26
C GLN A 249 5.68 -6.81 -22.84
N GLY A 250 6.88 -7.15 -22.36
CA GLY A 250 8.14 -6.55 -22.78
C GLY A 250 8.57 -6.97 -24.19
N LEU A 251 9.63 -6.32 -24.69
CA LEU A 251 10.19 -6.62 -26.03
C LEU A 251 10.82 -8.01 -26.12
N ASN A 252 11.29 -8.55 -24.99
CA ASN A 252 11.89 -9.87 -24.88
C ASN A 252 11.20 -10.63 -23.73
N PRO A 253 9.98 -11.16 -23.97
CA PRO A 253 9.24 -11.88 -22.94
C PRO A 253 9.98 -13.18 -22.57
N PRO A 254 9.99 -13.56 -21.29
CA PRO A 254 10.45 -14.88 -20.85
C PRO A 254 9.69 -16.03 -21.51
N ASP A 255 10.32 -17.21 -21.57
CA ASP A 255 9.72 -18.42 -22.16
C ASP A 255 8.55 -18.97 -21.33
N ASP A 256 8.47 -18.63 -20.04
CA ASP A 256 7.43 -19.06 -19.09
C ASP A 256 6.20 -18.14 -19.08
N CYS A 257 6.10 -17.23 -20.05
CA CYS A 257 4.92 -16.41 -20.22
C CYS A 257 3.70 -17.27 -20.57
N PRO A 258 2.52 -16.96 -20.00
CA PRO A 258 1.29 -17.66 -20.34
C PRO A 258 1.07 -17.63 -21.85
N GLU A 259 0.79 -18.78 -22.45
CA GLU A 259 0.40 -18.86 -23.85
C GLU A 259 -0.80 -17.91 -24.05
N LYS A 260 -0.71 -17.04 -25.06
CA LYS A 260 -1.87 -16.24 -25.45
C LYS A 260 -2.87 -17.23 -26.03
N GLU A 261 -4.09 -17.26 -25.51
CA GLU A 261 -5.15 -18.03 -26.16
C GLU A 261 -5.33 -17.49 -27.59
N ASP A 262 -4.99 -18.31 -28.57
CA ASP A 262 -5.06 -17.99 -29.98
C ASP A 262 -6.53 -17.85 -30.41
N ASN A 263 -7.06 -16.63 -30.35
CA ASN A 263 -8.24 -16.30 -31.16
C ASN A 263 -7.79 -16.06 -32.61
N GLU A 264 -7.79 -17.12 -33.40
CA GLU A 264 -7.67 -17.08 -34.85
C GLU A 264 -8.79 -16.20 -35.45
N SER A 265 -8.48 -14.96 -35.84
CA SER A 265 -8.61 -14.48 -37.24
C SER A 265 -8.41 -12.97 -37.43
N ALA A 266 -7.51 -12.68 -38.40
CA ALA A 266 -7.44 -11.51 -39.29
C ALA A 266 -7.02 -10.12 -38.74
N GLY A 267 -5.75 -9.78 -39.05
CA GLY A 267 -5.44 -8.61 -39.89
C GLY A 267 -5.47 -7.22 -39.25
N VAL A 268 -4.28 -6.69 -38.95
CA VAL A 268 -3.85 -5.28 -38.81
C VAL A 268 -4.98 -4.22 -38.71
N ALA A 269 -5.19 -3.68 -37.50
CA ALA A 269 -5.15 -2.24 -37.18
C ALA A 269 -5.55 -1.97 -35.72
N LEU A 270 -4.81 -1.11 -35.02
CA LEU A 270 -5.21 -0.38 -33.79
C LEU A 270 -6.60 0.27 -33.96
N PRO A 271 -7.38 0.71 -32.93
CA PRO A 271 -7.12 0.78 -31.48
C PRO A 271 -8.31 0.27 -30.60
N GLY A 272 -8.12 0.25 -29.27
CA GLY A 272 -9.21 0.47 -28.32
C GLY A 272 -9.75 -0.74 -27.54
N SER A 273 -9.87 -0.52 -26.23
CA SER A 273 -10.92 -0.98 -25.30
C SER A 273 -11.50 -2.39 -25.45
N GLY A 274 -11.37 -3.20 -24.38
CA GLY A 274 -12.33 -4.28 -24.15
C GLY A 274 -11.94 -5.35 -23.15
N LEU A 275 -12.17 -5.06 -21.86
CA LEU A 275 -12.68 -5.97 -20.81
C LEU A 275 -11.93 -7.29 -20.55
N LEU A 276 -11.01 -7.27 -19.56
CA LEU A 276 -10.68 -8.46 -18.78
C LEU A 276 -11.86 -8.81 -17.86
N MET A 277 -12.56 -9.89 -18.14
CA MET A 277 -13.38 -10.59 -17.15
C MET A 277 -12.47 -11.51 -16.34
N LEU A 278 -12.01 -11.05 -15.18
CA LEU A 278 -11.48 -11.94 -14.16
C LEU A 278 -12.66 -12.68 -13.54
N ALA A 279 -12.60 -14.01 -13.60
CA ALA A 279 -13.61 -14.91 -13.05
C ALA A 279 -13.73 -14.70 -11.54
N LEU A 280 -14.82 -14.04 -11.12
CA LEU A 280 -15.33 -14.16 -9.76
C LEU A 280 -15.89 -15.58 -9.59
N SER A 281 -15.24 -16.39 -8.77
CA SER A 281 -15.87 -17.55 -8.16
C SER A 281 -16.90 -17.06 -7.13
N GLY A 282 -18.08 -16.66 -7.62
CA GLY A 282 -19.27 -16.38 -6.84
C GLY A 282 -20.14 -17.62 -6.77
N ALA A 283 -20.36 -18.12 -5.55
CA ALA A 283 -21.35 -19.14 -5.26
C ALA A 283 -22.75 -18.71 -5.76
N LEU A 284 -23.41 -19.63 -6.45
CA LEU A 284 -24.75 -19.49 -7.00
C LEU A 284 -25.80 -19.14 -5.92
N GLY A 285 -26.62 -18.15 -6.22
CA GLY A 285 -27.86 -17.84 -5.52
C GLY A 285 -28.85 -17.17 -6.47
N LEU A 286 -29.39 -17.93 -7.43
CA LEU A 286 -30.54 -17.54 -8.24
C LEU A 286 -31.82 -17.55 -7.38
N PHE A 287 -32.73 -16.61 -7.69
CA PHE A 287 -34.21 -16.62 -7.70
C PHE A 287 -34.70 -15.23 -7.24
N ALA A 288 -35.72 -14.56 -7.77
CA ALA A 288 -36.47 -14.56 -9.03
C ALA A 288 -37.57 -13.48 -8.82
N SER A 289 -37.70 -12.53 -9.75
CA SER A 289 -38.92 -11.79 -10.15
C SER A 289 -40.09 -11.60 -9.16
N MET A 290 -40.38 -10.33 -8.83
CA MET A 290 -41.63 -9.63 -9.19
C MET A 290 -41.48 -8.12 -8.98
#